data_AF-A0A7M5XA61-F1
#
_entry.id   AF-A0A7M5XA61-F1
#
_cell.length_a   1.000
_cell.length_b   1.000
_cell.length_c   1.000
_cell.angle_alpha   90.00
_cell.angle_beta   90.00
_cell.angle_gamma   90.00
#
_symmetry.space_group_name_H-M   'P 1'
#
loop_
_entity.id
_entity.type
_entity.pdbx_description
1 polymer ?
#
loop_
_entity_poly.entity_id
_entity_poly.type
_entity_poly.pdbx_seq_one_letter_code
_entity_poly.pdbx_strand_id
1 'polypeptide(L)'
;KMSHSKLRMKTLIVLAALIVATLACSDKSSICSRYNKRQCTHPYLKANCAKYCGHCSTGCVDKNTSCPRWAPSYCKTNAYVKANCKKSCNMCGPSTPAPPTSAPGTYPPQGSCGRPQVAMSRVVGGQNAKAHSWPWQIGLHRNGGFMCGGSIINSRWVVTAAHCVHRRSASDFKVKLGDHDRRRNEGEQFIQVSKIITHQGYGSLNNDIALLQLATPAKFSKNVQPVCLPSQGQYPKVGSKCYITGWGKIRHPGGSHTILQQLALTIQDKNTCSRKNSKYARITDAMLCAANTDVSANQSGCHGDSGGPFVCQNSDGSWALHGAVSWGSPRCDIKDAFTVFARVGYFRNWIEQNMK
;
A
#
# COMPACT_ATOMS: atom_id res chain seq x y z
N LYS A 1 2.41 -54.42 14.24
CA LYS A 1 3.56 -53.83 14.98
C LYS A 1 4.01 -52.55 14.27
N MET A 2 4.36 -51.49 15.02
CA MET A 2 4.62 -50.08 14.63
C MET A 2 3.37 -49.22 14.36
N SER A 3 2.56 -48.91 15.38
CA SER A 3 2.70 -47.85 16.41
C SER A 3 2.11 -46.50 16.01
N HIS A 4 0.88 -46.25 16.50
CA HIS A 4 0.17 -44.97 16.58
C HIS A 4 0.93 -43.85 17.37
N SER A 5 2.16 -44.10 17.85
CA SER A 5 2.95 -43.12 18.60
C SER A 5 3.57 -42.01 17.74
N LYS A 6 3.81 -42.23 16.43
CA LYS A 6 4.50 -41.24 15.58
C LYS A 6 3.62 -40.11 15.04
N LEU A 7 2.29 -40.28 15.04
CA LEU A 7 1.36 -39.26 14.54
C LEU A 7 0.91 -38.27 15.63
N ARG A 8 0.93 -38.67 16.92
CA ARG A 8 0.68 -37.75 18.05
C ARG A 8 1.88 -36.84 18.36
N MET A 9 3.10 -37.27 18.04
CA MET A 9 4.32 -36.51 18.36
C MET A 9 4.58 -35.32 17.42
N LYS A 10 4.14 -35.39 16.16
CA LYS A 10 4.26 -34.28 15.20
C LYS A 10 3.22 -33.17 15.43
N THR A 11 2.03 -33.51 15.92
CA THR A 11 0.97 -32.52 16.25
C THR A 11 1.27 -31.76 17.56
N LEU A 12 1.98 -32.39 18.52
CA LEU A 12 2.44 -31.69 19.73
C LEU A 12 3.61 -30.72 19.46
N ILE A 13 4.48 -31.00 18.48
CA ILE A 13 5.63 -30.12 18.16
C ILE A 13 5.18 -28.86 17.39
N VAL A 14 4.13 -28.96 16.57
CA VAL A 14 3.56 -27.80 15.86
C VAL A 14 2.71 -26.91 16.78
N LEU A 15 2.01 -27.48 17.78
CA LEU A 15 1.37 -26.66 18.84
C LEU A 15 2.37 -26.05 19.82
N ALA A 16 3.52 -26.69 20.09
CA ALA A 16 4.58 -26.11 20.92
C ALA A 16 5.35 -24.99 20.20
N ALA A 17 5.52 -25.07 18.87
CA ALA A 17 6.18 -24.03 18.08
C ALA A 17 5.28 -22.79 17.81
N LEU A 18 3.96 -22.93 17.92
CA LEU A 18 3.00 -21.81 17.91
C LEU A 18 2.82 -21.12 19.28
N ILE A 19 3.53 -21.58 20.33
CA ILE A 19 3.48 -20.98 21.68
C ILE A 19 4.77 -20.24 22.06
N VAL A 20 5.85 -20.32 21.27
CA VAL A 20 7.17 -19.75 21.67
C VAL A 20 7.52 -18.40 21.00
N ALA A 21 6.65 -17.82 20.16
CA ALA A 21 6.94 -16.55 19.47
C ALA A 21 5.99 -15.37 19.80
N THR A 22 5.18 -15.44 20.85
CA THR A 22 4.46 -14.27 21.40
C THR A 22 4.26 -14.40 22.91
N LEU A 23 5.24 -13.96 23.71
CA LEU A 23 5.00 -13.61 25.11
C LEU A 23 5.43 -12.16 25.34
N ALA A 24 4.59 -11.26 24.81
CA ALA A 24 4.45 -9.94 25.39
C ALA A 24 4.00 -10.13 26.86
N CYS A 25 4.72 -9.52 27.80
CA CYS A 25 4.46 -9.53 29.24
C CYS A 25 2.95 -9.40 29.55
N SER A 26 2.30 -10.50 29.90
CA SER A 26 0.88 -10.56 30.24
C SER A 26 0.67 -11.49 31.43
N ASP A 27 -0.38 -11.21 32.21
CA ASP A 27 -0.86 -12.13 33.23
C ASP A 27 -1.68 -13.22 32.56
N LYS A 28 -1.38 -14.49 32.87
CA LYS A 28 -2.12 -15.66 32.38
C LYS A 28 -3.42 -15.90 33.14
N SER A 29 -3.59 -15.22 34.28
CA SER A 29 -4.74 -15.35 35.16
C SER A 29 -5.44 -14.00 35.31
N SER A 30 -6.77 -13.98 35.14
CA SER A 30 -7.58 -12.76 35.27
C SER A 30 -7.80 -12.33 36.73
N ILE A 31 -7.45 -13.18 37.70
CA ILE A 31 -7.65 -12.93 39.13
C ILE A 31 -6.42 -12.36 39.84
N CYS A 32 -5.34 -12.04 39.11
CA CYS A 32 -4.08 -11.55 39.70
C CYS A 32 -4.28 -10.27 40.55
N SER A 33 -5.20 -9.40 40.15
CA SER A 33 -5.55 -8.17 40.89
C SER A 33 -6.27 -8.40 42.23
N ARG A 34 -6.77 -9.61 42.48
CA ARG A 34 -7.45 -9.96 43.75
C ARG A 34 -6.48 -10.35 44.87
N TYR A 35 -5.22 -10.62 44.54
CA TYR A 35 -4.18 -10.97 45.51
C TYR A 35 -3.41 -9.75 45.99
N ASN A 36 -2.78 -9.83 47.14
CA ASN A 36 -1.89 -8.76 47.61
C ASN A 36 -0.52 -8.89 46.93
N LYS A 37 0.07 -7.79 46.45
CA LYS A 37 1.41 -7.78 45.84
C LYS A 37 2.51 -8.41 46.72
N ARG A 38 2.38 -8.39 48.05
CA ARG A 38 3.31 -9.07 48.97
C ARG A 38 3.34 -10.58 48.80
N GLN A 39 2.30 -11.17 48.20
CA GLN A 39 2.19 -12.60 47.94
C GLN A 39 2.83 -13.01 46.61
N CYS A 40 3.45 -12.09 45.87
CA CYS A 40 4.03 -12.34 44.54
C CYS A 40 5.25 -13.29 44.51
N THR A 41 5.69 -13.79 45.67
CA THR A 41 6.63 -14.91 45.81
C THR A 41 5.93 -16.27 45.75
N HIS A 42 4.61 -16.32 45.92
CA HIS A 42 3.83 -17.56 45.88
C HIS A 42 3.92 -18.22 44.49
N PRO A 43 4.15 -19.55 44.40
CA PRO A 43 4.41 -20.23 43.13
C PRO A 43 3.34 -19.99 42.07
N TYR A 44 2.06 -19.99 42.47
CA TYR A 44 0.94 -19.72 41.57
C TYR A 44 0.99 -18.31 40.95
N LEU A 45 1.27 -17.28 41.76
CA LEU A 45 1.33 -15.89 41.29
C LEU A 45 2.58 -15.64 40.46
N LYS A 46 3.71 -16.26 40.81
CA LYS A 46 4.94 -16.20 40.01
C LYS A 46 4.77 -16.79 38.61
N ALA A 47 4.01 -17.88 38.48
CA ALA A 47 3.78 -18.55 37.20
C ALA A 47 2.71 -17.89 36.33
N ASN A 48 1.70 -17.26 36.94
CA ASN A 48 0.50 -16.80 36.23
C ASN A 48 0.26 -15.28 36.27
N CYS A 49 0.97 -14.55 37.12
CA CYS A 49 0.76 -13.12 37.37
C CYS A 49 2.05 -12.31 37.15
N ALA A 50 2.79 -12.62 36.09
CA ALA A 50 4.11 -12.06 35.82
C ALA A 50 4.12 -10.53 35.62
N LYS A 51 3.08 -9.97 35.01
CA LYS A 51 2.91 -8.53 34.83
C LYS A 51 2.46 -7.87 36.13
N TYR A 52 1.45 -8.43 36.80
CA TYR A 52 0.93 -7.92 38.07
C TYR A 52 1.99 -7.90 39.18
N CYS A 53 2.82 -8.93 39.24
CA CYS A 53 3.88 -9.10 40.24
C CYS A 53 5.21 -8.43 39.86
N GLY A 54 5.29 -7.75 38.72
CA GLY A 54 6.51 -7.04 38.30
C GLY A 54 7.67 -7.97 37.95
N HIS A 55 7.41 -9.24 37.67
CA HIS A 55 8.41 -10.24 37.30
C HIS A 55 8.79 -10.20 35.81
N CYS A 56 8.22 -9.25 35.05
CA CYS A 56 8.62 -9.01 33.68
C CYS A 56 10.04 -8.43 33.63
N SER A 57 11.01 -9.30 33.35
CA SER A 57 12.39 -8.89 33.05
C SER A 57 12.42 -8.27 31.66
N THR A 58 12.44 -6.94 31.57
CA THR A 58 12.88 -6.26 30.36
C THR A 58 14.39 -6.51 30.22
N GLY A 59 14.86 -6.89 29.03
CA GLY A 59 16.24 -7.32 28.76
C GLY A 59 17.32 -6.22 28.89
N CYS A 60 17.37 -5.50 30.01
CA CYS A 60 18.43 -4.54 30.33
C CYS A 60 19.45 -5.15 31.31
N VAL A 61 20.32 -6.00 30.77
CA VAL A 61 21.48 -6.54 31.47
C VAL A 61 22.76 -6.05 30.79
N ASP A 62 23.84 -5.91 31.56
CA ASP A 62 25.16 -5.77 30.97
C ASP A 62 25.58 -7.11 30.37
N LYS A 63 26.06 -7.08 29.13
CA LYS A 63 26.53 -8.27 28.40
C LYS A 63 27.97 -8.64 28.77
N ASN A 64 28.67 -7.77 29.49
CA ASN A 64 30.04 -7.98 29.91
C ASN A 64 30.17 -7.68 31.40
N THR A 65 30.83 -8.57 32.15
CA THR A 65 30.99 -8.47 33.61
C THR A 65 31.89 -7.31 34.04
N SER A 66 32.72 -6.79 33.13
CA SER A 66 33.60 -5.63 33.39
C SER A 66 32.91 -4.28 33.20
N CYS A 67 31.62 -4.27 32.82
CA CYS A 67 30.84 -3.05 32.58
C CYS A 67 30.80 -2.06 33.76
N PRO A 68 30.69 -2.47 35.04
CA PRO A 68 30.73 -1.53 36.16
C PRO A 68 32.05 -0.76 36.25
N ARG A 69 33.16 -1.37 35.81
CA ARG A 69 34.48 -0.74 35.81
C ARG A 69 34.66 0.27 34.68
N TRP A 70 34.12 -0.02 33.50
CA TRP A 70 34.28 0.83 32.32
C TRP A 70 33.26 1.96 32.25
N ALA A 71 32.08 1.76 32.82
CA ALA A 71 30.97 2.69 32.67
C ALA A 71 31.28 4.15 33.09
N PRO A 72 31.97 4.41 34.21
CA PRO A 72 32.23 5.79 34.65
C PRO A 72 33.00 6.64 33.63
N SER A 73 33.91 6.03 32.86
CA SER A 73 34.81 6.76 31.95
C SER A 73 34.43 6.64 30.48
N TYR A 74 33.75 5.56 30.08
CA TYR A 74 33.68 5.17 28.67
C TYR A 74 32.26 5.08 28.08
N CYS A 75 31.20 5.29 28.88
CA CYS A 75 29.81 5.22 28.38
C CYS A 75 29.48 6.24 27.28
N LYS A 76 30.22 7.35 27.21
CA LYS A 76 30.01 8.41 26.19
C LYS A 76 30.97 8.31 25.01
N THR A 77 32.18 7.79 25.23
CA THR A 77 33.29 7.87 24.27
C THR A 77 33.61 6.54 23.61
N ASN A 78 33.20 5.41 24.18
CA ASN A 78 33.53 4.08 23.66
C ASN A 78 32.28 3.31 23.18
N ALA A 79 32.23 3.03 21.88
CA ALA A 79 31.10 2.36 21.24
C ALA A 79 30.87 0.92 21.76
N TYR A 80 31.93 0.20 22.11
CA TYR A 80 31.83 -1.15 22.65
C TYR A 80 31.17 -1.16 24.04
N VAL A 81 31.58 -0.22 24.91
CA VAL A 81 30.98 -0.04 26.25
C VAL A 81 29.51 0.36 26.12
N LYS A 82 29.18 1.28 25.21
CA LYS A 82 27.79 1.69 24.95
C LYS A 82 26.88 0.54 24.49
N ALA A 83 27.40 -0.36 23.67
CA ALA A 83 26.64 -1.49 23.13
C ALA A 83 26.43 -2.62 24.15
N ASN A 84 27.39 -2.83 25.05
CA ASN A 84 27.42 -3.99 25.94
C ASN A 84 27.12 -3.67 27.40
N CYS A 85 27.21 -2.41 27.84
CA CYS A 85 27.06 -2.00 29.23
C CYS A 85 25.81 -1.16 29.47
N LYS A 86 24.66 -1.58 28.91
CA LYS A 86 23.42 -0.79 28.90
C LYS A 86 22.88 -0.49 30.31
N LYS A 87 23.06 -1.41 31.26
CA LYS A 87 22.66 -1.22 32.66
C LYS A 87 23.65 -0.32 33.38
N SER A 88 24.95 -0.62 33.30
CA SER A 88 25.98 0.20 33.95
C SER A 88 26.09 1.62 33.38
N CYS A 89 25.73 1.85 32.11
CA CYS A 89 25.69 3.17 31.48
C CYS A 89 24.39 3.95 31.71
N ASN A 90 23.47 3.43 32.54
CA ASN A 90 22.16 4.01 32.79
C ASN A 90 21.36 4.30 31.48
N MET A 91 21.54 3.46 30.47
CA MET A 91 20.85 3.56 29.18
C MET A 91 19.57 2.71 29.14
N CYS A 92 19.09 2.28 30.30
CA CYS A 92 17.81 1.61 30.48
C CYS A 92 16.71 2.67 30.65
N GLY A 93 16.18 3.19 29.55
CA GLY A 93 14.99 4.05 29.53
C GLY A 93 13.83 3.39 28.77
N PRO A 94 12.58 3.85 28.96
CA PRO A 94 11.47 3.38 28.14
C PRO A 94 11.81 3.73 26.70
N SER A 95 11.98 2.71 25.86
CA SER A 95 11.99 2.93 24.42
C SER A 95 10.67 3.61 24.09
N THR A 96 10.71 4.91 23.79
CA THR A 96 9.71 5.54 22.93
C THR A 96 9.49 4.55 21.80
N PRO A 97 8.24 4.11 21.52
CA PRO A 97 8.02 3.20 20.43
C PRO A 97 8.64 3.85 19.20
N ALA A 98 9.61 3.17 18.59
CA ALA A 98 10.01 3.52 17.24
C ALA A 98 8.71 3.68 16.44
N PRO A 99 8.56 4.70 15.58
CA PRO A 99 7.41 4.80 14.70
C PRO A 99 7.21 3.42 14.10
N PRO A 100 5.98 2.86 14.11
CA PRO A 100 5.78 1.46 13.74
C PRO A 100 6.47 1.23 12.42
N THR A 101 7.58 0.51 12.47
CA THR A 101 8.24 0.01 11.28
C THR A 101 7.24 -1.03 10.83
N SER A 102 6.35 -0.60 9.93
CA SER A 102 5.36 -1.46 9.32
C SER A 102 6.10 -2.72 8.93
N ALA A 103 5.63 -3.83 9.50
CA ALA A 103 6.01 -5.13 8.98
C ALA A 103 5.82 -5.08 7.46
N PRO A 104 6.74 -5.64 6.67
CA PRO A 104 6.51 -5.83 5.24
C PRO A 104 5.15 -6.54 5.10
N GLY A 105 4.15 -5.88 4.53
CA GLY A 105 2.87 -6.48 4.21
C GLY A 105 1.63 -6.04 5.00
N THR A 106 1.70 -5.16 6.01
CA THR A 106 0.46 -4.69 6.69
C THR A 106 -0.13 -3.45 6.01
N TYR A 107 -1.33 -3.61 5.42
CA TYR A 107 -2.18 -2.54 4.89
C TYR A 107 -2.31 -1.36 5.91
N PRO A 108 -2.38 -0.10 5.45
CA PRO A 108 -2.60 1.05 6.33
C PRO A 108 -3.76 0.79 7.32
N PRO A 109 -3.61 1.11 8.63
CA PRO A 109 -4.70 0.98 9.59
C PRO A 109 -6.00 1.59 9.05
N GLN A 110 -7.16 0.97 9.33
CA GLN A 110 -8.46 1.55 8.97
C GLN A 110 -8.52 3.03 9.39
N GLY A 111 -8.79 3.92 8.42
CA GLY A 111 -8.79 5.38 8.60
C GLY A 111 -7.54 6.12 8.10
N SER A 112 -6.48 5.43 7.64
CA SER A 112 -5.22 6.07 7.19
C SER A 112 -4.99 6.08 5.67
N CYS A 113 -5.98 5.70 4.87
CA CYS A 113 -5.93 5.73 3.40
C CYS A 113 -7.10 6.53 2.81
N GLY A 114 -6.96 7.00 1.57
CA GLY A 114 -8.07 7.55 0.79
C GLY A 114 -8.69 8.82 1.37
N ARG A 115 -8.00 9.55 2.25
CA ARG A 115 -8.52 10.75 2.93
C ARG A 115 -7.61 11.95 2.65
N PRO A 116 -7.68 12.54 1.45
CA PRO A 116 -6.81 13.65 1.08
C PRO A 116 -7.08 14.87 1.96
N GLN A 117 -6.02 15.56 2.36
CA GLN A 117 -6.14 16.79 3.16
C GLN A 117 -6.56 18.00 2.33
N VAL A 118 -6.35 17.95 1.01
CA VAL A 118 -6.79 18.98 0.08
C VAL A 118 -8.11 18.55 -0.54
N ALA A 119 -9.18 19.29 -0.24
CA ALA A 119 -10.48 19.06 -0.84
C ALA A 119 -10.42 19.17 -2.37
N MET A 120 -11.04 18.22 -3.06
CA MET A 120 -11.15 18.21 -4.52
C MET A 120 -12.08 19.31 -5.01
N SER A 121 -11.81 19.89 -6.17
CA SER A 121 -12.73 20.83 -6.83
C SER A 121 -13.92 20.07 -7.45
N ARG A 122 -15.08 20.73 -7.51
CA ARG A 122 -16.28 20.19 -8.19
C ARG A 122 -16.00 20.17 -9.70
N VAL A 123 -15.87 18.97 -10.29
CA VAL A 123 -15.42 18.78 -11.68
C VAL A 123 -16.61 18.76 -12.64
N VAL A 124 -16.53 19.56 -13.71
CA VAL A 124 -17.37 19.44 -14.91
C VAL A 124 -16.42 19.30 -16.11
N GLY A 125 -16.41 18.12 -16.75
CA GLY A 125 -15.76 17.91 -18.06
C GLY A 125 -14.23 18.07 -18.14
N GLY A 126 -13.44 17.33 -17.35
CA GLY A 126 -11.99 17.19 -17.55
C GLY A 126 -11.19 18.48 -17.33
N GLN A 127 -10.66 18.68 -16.14
CA GLN A 127 -9.98 19.92 -15.76
C GLN A 127 -8.65 19.66 -15.05
N ASN A 128 -7.82 20.69 -14.95
CA ASN A 128 -6.70 20.70 -14.01
C ASN A 128 -7.20 20.25 -12.63
N ALA A 129 -6.55 19.22 -12.08
CA ALA A 129 -6.75 18.87 -10.69
C ALA A 129 -6.32 20.02 -9.79
N LYS A 130 -6.91 20.13 -8.61
CA LYS A 130 -6.34 21.03 -7.60
C LYS A 130 -5.01 20.43 -7.14
N ALA A 131 -4.00 21.29 -6.95
CA ALA A 131 -2.67 20.83 -6.52
C ALA A 131 -2.79 19.90 -5.30
N HIS A 132 -2.21 18.71 -5.45
CA HIS A 132 -2.15 17.67 -4.42
C HIS A 132 -3.51 17.14 -3.90
N SER A 133 -4.63 17.33 -4.61
CA SER A 133 -5.92 16.74 -4.22
C SER A 133 -6.02 15.23 -4.46
N TRP A 134 -5.05 14.64 -5.17
CA TRP A 134 -4.95 13.20 -5.46
C TRP A 134 -3.60 12.64 -4.98
N PRO A 135 -3.33 12.60 -3.66
CA PRO A 135 -2.00 12.38 -3.09
C PRO A 135 -1.45 10.94 -3.29
N TRP A 136 -2.28 10.02 -3.79
CA TRP A 136 -1.89 8.67 -4.18
C TRP A 136 -1.44 8.56 -5.63
N GLN A 137 -1.67 9.58 -6.46
CA GLN A 137 -1.20 9.60 -7.84
C GLN A 137 0.33 9.55 -7.87
N ILE A 138 0.87 8.70 -8.74
CA ILE A 138 2.31 8.68 -9.02
C ILE A 138 2.56 8.95 -10.49
N GLY A 139 3.72 9.51 -10.79
CA GLY A 139 4.32 9.48 -12.12
C GLY A 139 5.31 8.32 -12.21
N LEU A 140 5.08 7.38 -13.12
CA LEU A 140 6.04 6.32 -13.43
C LEU A 140 6.98 6.84 -14.52
N HIS A 141 8.27 6.94 -14.18
CA HIS A 141 9.31 7.38 -15.07
C HIS A 141 10.19 6.22 -15.48
N ARG A 142 10.54 6.16 -16.76
CA ARG A 142 11.53 5.23 -17.32
C ARG A 142 12.63 6.01 -18.00
N ASN A 143 13.88 5.72 -17.67
CA ASN A 143 15.05 6.40 -18.25
C ASN A 143 14.95 7.94 -18.21
N GLY A 144 14.39 8.49 -17.12
CA GLY A 144 14.18 9.93 -16.92
C GLY A 144 12.86 10.50 -17.45
N GLY A 145 12.20 9.83 -18.40
CA GLY A 145 10.94 10.31 -19.00
C GLY A 145 9.69 9.75 -18.31
N PHE A 146 8.69 10.59 -18.09
CA PHE A 146 7.34 10.16 -17.68
C PHE A 146 6.72 9.27 -18.76
N MET A 147 6.07 8.18 -18.35
CA MET A 147 5.42 7.27 -19.30
C MET A 147 4.03 6.77 -18.88
N CYS A 148 3.82 6.51 -17.60
CA CYS A 148 2.59 5.92 -17.06
C CYS A 148 2.25 6.53 -15.71
N GLY A 149 1.03 6.29 -15.24
CA GLY A 149 0.60 6.54 -13.87
C GLY A 149 0.73 5.31 -12.96
N GLY A 150 0.19 5.46 -11.76
CA GLY A 150 0.08 4.43 -10.74
C GLY A 150 -0.60 4.97 -9.49
N SER A 151 -0.77 4.11 -8.50
CA SER A 151 -1.40 4.45 -7.23
C SER A 151 -0.60 3.95 -6.04
N ILE A 152 -0.29 4.82 -5.08
CA ILE A 152 0.30 4.44 -3.79
C ILE A 152 -0.76 3.65 -2.99
N ILE A 153 -0.45 2.41 -2.62
CA ILE A 153 -1.37 1.57 -1.81
C ILE A 153 -0.87 1.35 -0.37
N ASN A 154 0.43 1.53 -0.14
CA ASN A 154 1.05 1.70 1.18
C ASN A 154 2.43 2.36 1.01
N SER A 155 3.22 2.47 2.07
CA SER A 155 4.51 3.17 2.03
C SER A 155 5.55 2.51 1.13
N ARG A 156 5.43 1.23 0.77
CA ARG A 156 6.41 0.50 -0.06
C ARG A 156 5.85 0.00 -1.39
N TRP A 157 4.55 0.08 -1.61
CA TRP A 157 3.91 -0.58 -2.75
C TRP A 157 3.03 0.37 -3.55
N VAL A 158 3.15 0.23 -4.87
CA VAL A 158 2.37 0.94 -5.87
C VAL A 158 1.68 -0.07 -6.78
N VAL A 159 0.42 0.21 -7.15
CA VAL A 159 -0.30 -0.48 -8.23
C VAL A 159 -0.13 0.31 -9.53
N THR A 160 0.14 -0.39 -10.64
CA THR A 160 0.15 0.17 -11.99
C THR A 160 -0.36 -0.89 -12.99
N ALA A 161 -0.36 -0.58 -14.29
CA ALA A 161 -0.70 -1.53 -15.33
C ALA A 161 0.48 -2.43 -15.68
N ALA A 162 0.20 -3.69 -16.03
CA ALA A 162 1.23 -4.64 -16.43
C ALA A 162 1.94 -4.17 -17.72
N HIS A 163 1.21 -3.65 -18.71
CA HIS A 163 1.78 -3.21 -19.98
C HIS A 163 2.80 -2.06 -19.82
N CYS A 164 2.76 -1.31 -18.71
CA CYS A 164 3.75 -0.29 -18.39
C CYS A 164 5.12 -0.87 -17.98
N VAL A 165 5.19 -2.13 -17.53
CA VAL A 165 6.40 -2.69 -16.90
C VAL A 165 6.74 -4.13 -17.31
N HIS A 166 5.87 -4.81 -18.06
CA HIS A 166 6.05 -6.20 -18.44
C HIS A 166 7.35 -6.41 -19.23
N ARG A 167 8.14 -7.44 -18.84
CA ARG A 167 9.45 -7.79 -19.42
C ARG A 167 10.48 -6.63 -19.39
N ARG A 168 10.39 -5.76 -18.38
CA ARG A 168 11.35 -4.67 -18.16
C ARG A 168 12.00 -4.81 -16.78
N SER A 169 13.20 -4.25 -16.64
CA SER A 169 13.98 -4.33 -15.40
C SER A 169 13.54 -3.25 -14.40
N ALA A 170 13.51 -3.58 -13.11
CA ALA A 170 13.15 -2.62 -12.05
C ALA A 170 14.08 -1.40 -12.00
N SER A 171 15.35 -1.58 -12.34
CA SER A 171 16.36 -0.52 -12.46
C SER A 171 15.98 0.59 -13.44
N ASP A 172 15.16 0.28 -14.45
CA ASP A 172 14.78 1.25 -15.48
C ASP A 172 13.80 2.30 -14.93
N PHE A 173 13.17 2.04 -13.77
CA PHE A 173 12.01 2.79 -13.30
C PHE A 173 12.23 3.56 -12.00
N LYS A 174 11.73 4.78 -11.99
CA LYS A 174 11.54 5.60 -10.79
C LYS A 174 10.09 6.00 -10.65
N VAL A 175 9.63 6.07 -9.41
CA VAL A 175 8.30 6.56 -9.05
C VAL A 175 8.47 7.98 -8.51
N LYS A 176 7.82 8.95 -9.15
CA LYS A 176 7.71 10.34 -8.69
C LYS A 176 6.40 10.50 -7.91
N LEU A 177 6.48 10.93 -6.65
CA LEU A 177 5.36 11.08 -5.73
C LEU A 177 5.12 12.55 -5.37
N GLY A 178 3.86 12.96 -5.22
CA GLY A 178 3.48 14.30 -4.76
C GLY A 178 3.53 15.39 -5.82
N ASP A 179 3.76 15.03 -7.08
CA ASP A 179 3.82 15.93 -8.23
C ASP A 179 2.43 16.46 -8.62
N HIS A 180 2.37 17.70 -9.10
CA HIS A 180 1.19 18.33 -9.69
C HIS A 180 1.52 18.99 -11.04
N ASP A 181 2.52 19.88 -11.12
CA ASP A 181 3.07 20.39 -12.39
C ASP A 181 4.46 19.80 -12.63
N ARG A 182 4.55 18.91 -13.63
CA ARG A 182 5.77 18.16 -14.00
C ARG A 182 6.97 19.04 -14.38
N ARG A 183 6.79 20.34 -14.56
CA ARG A 183 7.85 21.31 -14.87
C ARG A 183 8.38 22.03 -13.64
N ARG A 184 7.70 21.94 -12.50
CA ARG A 184 8.07 22.60 -11.25
C ARG A 184 8.69 21.58 -10.30
N ASN A 185 9.44 22.09 -9.33
CA ASN A 185 9.82 21.34 -8.15
C ASN A 185 8.87 21.77 -7.04
N GLU A 186 8.13 20.79 -6.51
CA GLU A 186 7.08 20.95 -5.51
C GLU A 186 7.40 20.14 -4.24
N GLY A 187 8.65 19.67 -4.11
CA GLY A 187 9.12 18.83 -3.01
C GLY A 187 8.82 17.34 -3.22
N GLU A 188 8.85 16.89 -4.47
CA GLU A 188 8.48 15.53 -4.86
C GLU A 188 9.50 14.50 -4.39
N GLN A 189 9.00 13.29 -4.12
CA GLN A 189 9.86 12.16 -3.80
C GLN A 189 10.12 11.34 -5.05
N PHE A 190 11.39 11.16 -5.39
CA PHE A 190 11.83 10.24 -6.44
C PHE A 190 12.36 8.97 -5.81
N ILE A 191 11.67 7.85 -6.01
CA ILE A 191 12.02 6.58 -5.38
C ILE A 191 12.24 5.53 -6.46
N GLN A 192 13.40 4.86 -6.41
CA GLN A 192 13.73 3.77 -7.32
C GLN A 192 12.79 2.57 -7.11
N VAL A 193 12.40 1.89 -8.19
CA VAL A 193 11.70 0.60 -8.09
C VAL A 193 12.74 -0.50 -7.82
N SER A 194 12.51 -1.29 -6.77
CA SER A 194 13.37 -2.43 -6.42
C SER A 194 12.86 -3.75 -6.97
N LYS A 195 11.54 -3.89 -7.14
CA LYS A 195 10.91 -5.12 -7.64
C LYS A 195 9.67 -4.78 -8.46
N ILE A 196 9.52 -5.47 -9.58
CA ILE A 196 8.32 -5.47 -10.41
C ILE A 196 7.65 -6.84 -10.27
N ILE A 197 6.35 -6.85 -10.01
CA ILE A 197 5.54 -8.08 -10.00
C ILE A 197 4.40 -7.88 -10.99
N THR A 198 4.52 -8.47 -12.17
CA THR A 198 3.44 -8.51 -13.15
C THR A 198 2.52 -9.70 -12.86
N HIS A 199 1.21 -9.53 -13.00
CA HIS A 199 0.27 -10.64 -12.87
C HIS A 199 0.61 -11.77 -13.86
N GLN A 200 0.66 -13.01 -13.38
CA GLN A 200 1.15 -14.17 -14.14
C GLN A 200 0.28 -14.48 -15.36
N GLY A 201 -1.03 -14.23 -15.26
CA GLY A 201 -1.99 -14.38 -16.35
C GLY A 201 -2.08 -13.18 -17.31
N TYR A 202 -1.15 -12.22 -17.27
CA TYR A 202 -1.18 -11.07 -18.18
C TYR A 202 -1.01 -11.52 -19.65
N GLY A 203 -1.97 -11.17 -20.49
CA GLY A 203 -2.07 -11.62 -21.89
C GLY A 203 -2.41 -10.48 -22.85
N SER A 204 -1.67 -9.38 -22.79
CA SER A 204 -1.86 -8.11 -23.53
C SER A 204 -2.88 -7.14 -22.92
N LEU A 205 -4.18 -7.46 -22.94
CA LEU A 205 -5.22 -6.56 -22.41
C LEU A 205 -5.87 -7.08 -21.12
N ASN A 206 -5.90 -8.41 -20.96
CA ASN A 206 -6.46 -9.04 -19.77
C ASN A 206 -5.41 -9.19 -18.66
N ASN A 207 -5.86 -9.15 -17.41
CA ASN A 207 -5.00 -9.18 -16.22
C ASN A 207 -3.89 -8.12 -16.22
N ASP A 208 -4.22 -6.94 -16.74
CA ASP A 208 -3.28 -5.84 -16.93
C ASP A 208 -3.01 -5.07 -15.63
N ILE A 209 -2.42 -5.76 -14.66
CA ILE A 209 -2.08 -5.20 -13.35
C ILE A 209 -0.68 -5.64 -12.93
N ALA A 210 0.04 -4.71 -12.30
CA ALA A 210 1.34 -4.97 -11.71
C ALA A 210 1.52 -4.24 -10.38
N LEU A 211 2.39 -4.79 -9.55
CA LEU A 211 2.90 -4.13 -8.34
C LEU A 211 4.34 -3.67 -8.55
N LEU A 212 4.63 -2.49 -8.04
CA LEU A 212 5.98 -1.96 -7.92
C LEU A 212 6.33 -1.87 -6.44
N GLN A 213 7.41 -2.54 -6.04
CA GLN A 213 8.01 -2.34 -4.73
C GLN A 213 8.99 -1.18 -4.81
N LEU A 214 8.86 -0.24 -3.90
CA LEU A 214 9.75 0.90 -3.76
C LEU A 214 11.02 0.48 -3.00
N ALA A 215 12.19 0.94 -3.46
CA ALA A 215 13.47 0.66 -2.82
C ALA A 215 13.56 1.24 -1.40
N THR A 216 12.92 2.38 -1.17
CA THR A 216 12.76 3.00 0.15
C THR A 216 11.29 3.32 0.41
N PRO A 217 10.82 3.34 1.67
CA PRO A 217 9.47 3.75 1.97
C PRO A 217 9.20 5.20 1.55
N ALA A 218 8.06 5.43 0.92
CA ALA A 218 7.48 6.75 0.73
C ALA A 218 7.22 7.41 2.09
N LYS A 219 7.62 8.68 2.21
CA LYS A 219 7.35 9.51 3.37
C LYS A 219 5.97 10.14 3.19
N PHE A 220 4.98 9.69 3.95
CA PHE A 220 3.65 10.27 3.84
C PHE A 220 3.61 11.71 4.33
N SER A 221 2.81 12.52 3.65
CA SER A 221 2.66 13.96 3.90
C SER A 221 1.27 14.40 3.42
N LYS A 222 0.99 15.71 3.46
CA LYS A 222 -0.22 16.27 2.82
C LYS A 222 -0.32 15.98 1.31
N ASN A 223 0.81 15.77 0.64
CA ASN A 223 0.89 15.59 -0.81
C ASN A 223 1.10 14.12 -1.23
N VAL A 224 1.48 13.25 -0.29
CA VAL A 224 1.81 11.84 -0.56
C VAL A 224 1.08 10.96 0.45
N GLN A 225 0.05 10.25 0.00
CA GLN A 225 -0.79 9.41 0.86
C GLN A 225 -1.29 8.18 0.09
N PRO A 226 -1.55 7.06 0.76
CA PRO A 226 -2.07 5.87 0.11
C PRO A 226 -3.57 6.03 -0.20
N VAL A 227 -4.02 5.43 -1.30
CA VAL A 227 -5.45 5.19 -1.58
C VAL A 227 -5.91 3.92 -0.88
N CYS A 228 -7.18 3.83 -0.51
CA CYS A 228 -7.72 2.59 0.01
C CYS A 228 -7.84 1.55 -1.11
N LEU A 229 -7.74 0.27 -0.76
CA LEU A 229 -8.03 -0.82 -1.67
C LEU A 229 -9.44 -1.36 -1.38
N PRO A 230 -10.23 -1.72 -2.41
CA PRO A 230 -11.53 -2.35 -2.26
C PRO A 230 -11.40 -3.76 -1.66
N SER A 231 -12.50 -4.28 -1.11
CA SER A 231 -12.59 -5.67 -0.67
C SER A 231 -12.48 -6.64 -1.85
N GLN A 232 -12.10 -7.90 -1.56
CA GLN A 232 -12.03 -8.93 -2.60
C GLN A 232 -13.38 -9.07 -3.33
N GLY A 233 -13.32 -9.06 -4.66
CA GLY A 233 -14.48 -9.17 -5.54
C GLY A 233 -15.35 -7.92 -5.63
N GLN A 234 -15.13 -6.89 -4.79
CA GLN A 234 -15.98 -5.70 -4.75
C GLN A 234 -15.99 -5.00 -6.11
N TYR A 235 -17.20 -4.78 -6.64
CA TYR A 235 -17.45 -4.02 -7.86
C TYR A 235 -18.11 -2.68 -7.46
N PRO A 236 -17.65 -1.54 -7.99
CA PRO A 236 -18.30 -0.25 -7.70
C PRO A 236 -19.70 -0.22 -8.32
N LYS A 237 -20.68 0.36 -7.64
CA LYS A 237 -22.08 0.37 -8.12
C LYS A 237 -22.17 0.99 -9.54
N VAL A 238 -22.90 0.34 -10.43
CA VAL A 238 -23.18 0.87 -11.78
C VAL A 238 -23.87 2.23 -11.65
N GLY A 239 -23.46 3.20 -12.47
CA GLY A 239 -23.94 4.59 -12.37
C GLY A 239 -23.20 5.44 -11.33
N SER A 240 -22.34 4.87 -10.50
CA SER A 240 -21.48 5.67 -9.61
C SER A 240 -20.49 6.53 -10.40
N LYS A 241 -20.31 7.77 -9.96
CA LYS A 241 -19.26 8.66 -10.47
C LYS A 241 -17.96 8.39 -9.74
N CYS A 242 -16.91 8.14 -10.52
CA CYS A 242 -15.57 7.87 -10.05
C CYS A 242 -14.59 8.71 -10.90
N TYR A 243 -13.33 8.80 -10.47
CA TYR A 243 -12.38 9.73 -11.07
C TYR A 243 -11.16 9.00 -11.60
N ILE A 244 -10.78 9.33 -12.83
CA ILE A 244 -9.43 9.09 -13.34
C ILE A 244 -8.59 10.33 -13.13
N THR A 245 -7.31 10.14 -12.85
CA THR A 245 -6.32 11.22 -12.82
C THR A 245 -5.04 10.81 -13.52
N GLY A 246 -4.36 11.79 -14.10
CA GLY A 246 -3.10 11.54 -14.80
C GLY A 246 -2.60 12.74 -15.58
N TRP A 247 -1.40 12.56 -16.15
CA TRP A 247 -0.77 13.51 -17.07
C TRP A 247 -0.83 13.02 -18.50
N GLY A 248 -1.73 12.07 -18.81
CA GLY A 248 -1.94 11.59 -20.17
C GLY A 248 -2.36 12.69 -21.13
N LYS A 249 -2.51 12.32 -22.40
CA LYS A 249 -2.96 13.27 -23.42
C LYS A 249 -4.42 13.63 -23.16
N ILE A 250 -4.75 14.91 -23.24
CA ILE A 250 -6.14 15.38 -23.16
C ILE A 250 -6.84 15.39 -24.53
N ARG A 251 -6.07 15.24 -25.62
CA ARG A 251 -6.52 15.17 -27.01
C ARG A 251 -5.57 14.27 -27.81
N HIS A 252 -6.09 13.58 -28.82
CA HIS A 252 -5.28 12.77 -29.74
C HIS A 252 -5.51 13.26 -31.19
N PRO A 253 -4.45 13.55 -31.97
CA PRO A 253 -3.04 13.54 -31.57
C PRO A 253 -2.70 14.66 -30.56
N GLY A 254 -1.59 14.52 -29.84
CA GLY A 254 -1.18 15.45 -28.78
C GLY A 254 -0.09 14.89 -27.86
N GLY A 255 0.50 15.75 -27.03
CA GLY A 255 1.47 15.39 -25.99
C GLY A 255 0.83 15.14 -24.62
N SER A 256 1.59 14.55 -23.70
CA SER A 256 1.20 14.43 -22.29
C SER A 256 1.06 15.81 -21.65
N HIS A 257 0.07 16.01 -20.79
CA HIS A 257 -0.12 17.29 -20.11
C HIS A 257 0.94 17.52 -19.01
N THR A 258 1.21 18.79 -18.67
CA THR A 258 2.19 19.14 -17.62
C THR A 258 1.56 19.21 -16.25
N ILE A 259 0.38 19.82 -16.16
CA ILE A 259 -0.46 19.90 -14.96
C ILE A 259 -1.32 18.65 -14.85
N LEU A 260 -1.41 18.06 -13.65
CA LEU A 260 -2.23 16.88 -13.38
C LEU A 260 -3.68 17.15 -13.75
N GLN A 261 -4.28 16.25 -14.54
CA GLN A 261 -5.68 16.32 -14.96
C GLN A 261 -6.54 15.38 -14.13
N GLN A 262 -7.83 15.70 -14.05
CA GLN A 262 -8.85 14.83 -13.46
C GLN A 262 -10.10 14.80 -14.34
N LEU A 263 -10.72 13.63 -14.46
CA LEU A 263 -11.96 13.43 -15.21
C LEU A 263 -12.91 12.51 -14.44
N ALA A 264 -14.16 12.97 -14.28
CA ALA A 264 -15.22 12.14 -13.75
C ALA A 264 -15.75 11.20 -14.84
N LEU A 265 -15.79 9.91 -14.54
CA LEU A 265 -16.41 8.88 -15.37
C LEU A 265 -17.45 8.13 -14.55
N THR A 266 -18.49 7.66 -15.24
CA THR A 266 -19.58 6.90 -14.64
C THR A 266 -19.37 5.42 -14.93
N ILE A 267 -19.47 4.58 -13.89
CA ILE A 267 -19.37 3.12 -14.01
C ILE A 267 -20.46 2.61 -14.94
N GLN A 268 -20.05 1.80 -15.92
CA GLN A 268 -20.93 1.13 -16.86
C GLN A 268 -21.13 -0.33 -16.46
N ASP A 269 -22.30 -0.88 -16.79
CA ASP A 269 -22.54 -2.30 -16.65
C ASP A 269 -21.74 -3.10 -17.70
N LYS A 270 -21.52 -4.39 -17.40
CA LYS A 270 -20.69 -5.28 -18.22
C LYS A 270 -21.24 -5.46 -19.64
N ASN A 271 -22.56 -5.49 -19.82
CA ASN A 271 -23.17 -5.71 -21.14
C ASN A 271 -23.00 -4.47 -22.02
N THR A 272 -23.27 -3.29 -21.47
CA THR A 272 -23.04 -2.02 -22.18
C THR A 272 -21.56 -1.86 -22.54
N CYS A 273 -20.64 -2.13 -21.62
CA CYS A 273 -19.22 -2.09 -21.95
C CYS A 273 -18.83 -3.12 -23.01
N SER A 274 -19.32 -4.37 -22.90
CA SER A 274 -19.00 -5.43 -23.87
C SER A 274 -19.46 -5.06 -25.27
N ARG A 275 -20.67 -4.52 -25.43
CA ARG A 275 -21.16 -4.02 -26.72
C ARG A 275 -20.29 -2.90 -27.25
N LYS A 276 -20.01 -1.89 -26.41
CA LYS A 276 -19.27 -0.70 -26.83
C LYS A 276 -17.83 -0.99 -27.24
N ASN A 277 -17.15 -1.88 -26.53
CA ASN A 277 -15.74 -2.21 -26.74
C ASN A 277 -15.51 -3.46 -27.62
N SER A 278 -16.59 -4.09 -28.11
CA SER A 278 -16.57 -5.35 -28.88
C SER A 278 -15.62 -5.36 -30.07
N LYS A 279 -15.46 -4.21 -30.75
CA LYS A 279 -14.54 -4.04 -31.89
C LYS A 279 -13.06 -4.27 -31.51
N TYR A 280 -12.71 -4.06 -30.24
CA TYR A 280 -11.31 -4.08 -29.78
C TYR A 280 -10.97 -5.36 -29.02
N ALA A 281 -11.77 -5.70 -28.01
CA ALA A 281 -11.55 -6.90 -27.20
C ALA A 281 -12.78 -7.28 -26.38
N ARG A 282 -12.85 -8.56 -26.01
CA ARG A 282 -13.85 -9.06 -25.08
C ARG A 282 -13.59 -8.56 -23.66
N ILE A 283 -14.62 -8.02 -23.00
CA ILE A 283 -14.58 -7.62 -21.60
C ILE A 283 -14.66 -8.87 -20.70
N THR A 284 -13.71 -9.00 -19.77
CA THR A 284 -13.60 -10.12 -18.82
C THR A 284 -14.03 -9.70 -17.40
N ASP A 285 -14.15 -10.64 -16.47
CA ASP A 285 -14.45 -10.34 -15.06
C ASP A 285 -13.30 -9.65 -14.31
N ALA A 286 -12.09 -9.71 -14.88
CA ALA A 286 -10.91 -8.99 -14.44
C ALA A 286 -10.91 -7.51 -14.85
N MET A 287 -11.92 -7.08 -15.61
CA MET A 287 -12.06 -5.71 -16.12
C MET A 287 -13.26 -5.01 -15.51
N LEU A 288 -13.22 -3.68 -15.51
CA LEU A 288 -14.39 -2.82 -15.36
C LEU A 288 -14.29 -1.69 -16.38
N CYS A 289 -15.41 -1.04 -16.66
CA CYS A 289 -15.43 0.07 -17.61
C CYS A 289 -16.17 1.27 -17.06
N ALA A 290 -15.74 2.45 -17.51
CA ALA A 290 -16.39 3.70 -17.20
C ALA A 290 -16.37 4.62 -18.42
N ALA A 291 -17.36 5.49 -18.49
CA ALA A 291 -17.52 6.44 -19.58
C ALA A 291 -17.94 7.80 -19.06
N ASN A 292 -17.55 8.86 -19.76
CA ASN A 292 -18.13 10.17 -19.51
C ASN A 292 -19.58 10.15 -20.02
N THR A 293 -20.54 10.43 -19.14
CA THR A 293 -21.96 10.50 -19.51
C THR A 293 -22.29 11.74 -20.33
N ASP A 294 -21.44 12.77 -20.28
CA ASP A 294 -21.47 13.89 -21.22
C ASP A 294 -20.68 13.53 -22.47
N VAL A 295 -21.35 12.87 -23.41
CA VAL A 295 -20.76 12.46 -24.70
C VAL A 295 -20.40 13.64 -25.60
N SER A 296 -20.88 14.86 -25.31
CA SER A 296 -20.54 16.06 -26.09
C SER A 296 -19.09 16.50 -25.85
N ALA A 297 -18.55 16.22 -24.65
CA ALA A 297 -17.17 16.53 -24.30
C ALA A 297 -16.14 15.60 -24.99
N ASN A 298 -16.58 14.43 -25.47
CA ASN A 298 -15.73 13.39 -26.09
C ASN A 298 -14.47 13.03 -25.27
N GLN A 299 -14.58 13.00 -23.93
CA GLN A 299 -13.46 12.75 -23.03
C GLN A 299 -13.42 11.29 -22.57
N SER A 300 -12.22 10.72 -22.54
CA SER A 300 -11.94 9.36 -22.05
C SER A 300 -10.52 9.31 -21.45
N GLY A 301 -10.19 8.23 -20.73
CA GLY A 301 -8.80 7.96 -20.38
C GLY A 301 -7.94 7.75 -21.61
N CYS A 302 -6.71 8.27 -21.60
CA CYS A 302 -5.88 8.36 -22.80
C CYS A 302 -4.43 7.91 -22.56
N HIS A 303 -3.62 7.93 -23.62
CA HIS A 303 -2.20 7.60 -23.57
C HIS A 303 -1.48 8.41 -22.49
N GLY A 304 -0.74 7.73 -21.61
CA GLY A 304 -0.05 8.33 -20.46
C GLY A 304 -0.83 8.29 -19.14
N ASP A 305 -2.15 8.03 -19.19
CA ASP A 305 -2.93 7.72 -17.98
C ASP A 305 -2.81 6.25 -17.59
N SER A 306 -2.29 5.39 -18.47
CA SER A 306 -2.02 3.97 -18.25
C SER A 306 -1.44 3.67 -16.88
N GLY A 307 -2.04 2.72 -16.16
CA GLY A 307 -1.71 2.35 -14.78
C GLY A 307 -2.19 3.34 -13.72
N GLY A 308 -2.62 4.53 -14.11
CA GLY A 308 -3.16 5.56 -13.23
C GLY A 308 -4.42 5.12 -12.48
N PRO A 309 -4.75 5.83 -11.38
CA PRO A 309 -5.86 5.50 -10.51
C PRO A 309 -7.21 5.68 -11.20
N PHE A 310 -8.13 4.76 -10.91
CA PHE A 310 -9.56 4.98 -11.03
C PHE A 310 -10.22 4.76 -9.69
N VAL A 311 -10.67 5.86 -9.07
CA VAL A 311 -11.04 5.90 -7.66
C VAL A 311 -12.49 6.33 -7.47
N CYS A 312 -13.18 5.65 -6.56
CA CYS A 312 -14.56 5.95 -6.18
C CYS A 312 -14.60 6.34 -4.71
N GLN A 313 -15.52 7.23 -4.35
CA GLN A 313 -15.72 7.61 -2.96
C GLN A 313 -16.64 6.59 -2.26
N ASN A 314 -16.21 6.13 -1.09
CA ASN A 314 -16.99 5.30 -0.19
C ASN A 314 -17.98 6.16 0.61
N SER A 315 -18.96 5.50 1.25
CA SER A 315 -19.96 6.17 2.09
C SER A 315 -19.38 6.91 3.30
N ASP A 316 -18.20 6.50 3.78
CA ASP A 316 -17.49 7.14 4.89
C ASP A 316 -16.64 8.36 4.46
N GLY A 317 -16.71 8.72 3.17
CA GLY A 317 -15.96 9.81 2.54
C GLY A 317 -14.55 9.45 2.08
N SER A 318 -14.04 8.24 2.39
CA SER A 318 -12.74 7.77 1.91
C SER A 318 -12.78 7.40 0.42
N TRP A 319 -11.63 7.43 -0.25
CA TRP A 319 -11.47 7.06 -1.64
C TRP A 319 -10.80 5.69 -1.78
N ALA A 320 -11.40 4.81 -2.60
CA ALA A 320 -10.88 3.48 -2.89
C ALA A 320 -10.52 3.31 -4.38
N LEU A 321 -9.41 2.63 -4.64
CA LEU A 321 -8.90 2.30 -5.96
C LEU A 321 -9.66 1.12 -6.56
N HIS A 322 -10.65 1.39 -7.39
CA HIS A 322 -11.43 0.35 -8.04
C HIS A 322 -10.81 -0.14 -9.35
N GLY A 323 -10.00 0.68 -10.02
CA GLY A 323 -9.35 0.32 -11.26
C GLY A 323 -7.95 0.90 -11.44
N ALA A 324 -7.13 0.21 -12.24
CA ALA A 324 -5.93 0.77 -12.85
C ALA A 324 -6.19 0.94 -14.35
N VAL A 325 -5.94 2.14 -14.91
CA VAL A 325 -6.19 2.46 -16.33
C VAL A 325 -5.45 1.46 -17.21
N SER A 326 -6.14 0.80 -18.13
CA SER A 326 -5.56 -0.29 -18.93
C SER A 326 -5.60 0.01 -20.42
N TRP A 327 -6.80 0.14 -21.00
CA TRP A 327 -6.96 0.40 -22.43
C TRP A 327 -8.29 1.12 -22.72
N GLY A 328 -8.49 1.53 -23.96
CA GLY A 328 -9.69 2.22 -24.41
C GLY A 328 -9.61 2.51 -25.89
N SER A 329 -10.27 3.58 -26.34
CA SER A 329 -10.13 4.03 -27.71
C SER A 329 -8.67 4.41 -28.02
N PRO A 330 -8.09 3.94 -29.14
CA PRO A 330 -6.73 4.33 -29.54
C PRO A 330 -6.62 5.83 -29.83
N ARG A 331 -7.75 6.47 -30.15
CA ARG A 331 -7.89 7.91 -30.43
C ARG A 331 -8.41 8.70 -29.23
N CYS A 332 -8.52 8.06 -28.06
CA CYS A 332 -9.05 8.68 -26.84
C CYS A 332 -10.45 9.27 -27.02
N ASP A 333 -11.23 8.65 -27.90
CA ASP A 333 -12.59 9.04 -28.26
C ASP A 333 -13.60 8.09 -27.60
N ILE A 334 -14.49 8.63 -26.77
CA ILE A 334 -15.48 7.84 -26.03
C ILE A 334 -16.58 7.27 -26.95
N LYS A 335 -16.79 7.87 -28.12
CA LYS A 335 -17.70 7.37 -29.15
C LYS A 335 -17.14 6.11 -29.82
N ASP A 336 -15.82 5.94 -29.84
CA ASP A 336 -15.17 4.73 -30.34
C ASP A 336 -15.20 3.58 -29.30
N ALA A 337 -14.79 3.85 -28.07
CA ALA A 337 -14.73 2.84 -26.99
C ALA A 337 -14.73 3.48 -25.60
N PHE A 338 -15.28 2.78 -24.62
CA PHE A 338 -15.16 3.20 -23.23
C PHE A 338 -13.76 2.94 -22.68
N THR A 339 -13.39 3.66 -21.63
CA THR A 339 -12.16 3.41 -20.89
C THR A 339 -12.33 2.14 -20.05
N VAL A 340 -11.37 1.23 -20.18
CA VAL A 340 -11.33 -0.05 -19.50
C VAL A 340 -10.16 -0.07 -18.51
N PHE A 341 -10.43 -0.63 -17.34
CA PHE A 341 -9.52 -0.69 -16.23
C PHE A 341 -9.32 -2.14 -15.80
N ALA A 342 -8.11 -2.47 -15.33
CA ALA A 342 -7.91 -3.68 -14.54
C ALA A 342 -8.66 -3.52 -13.22
N ARG A 343 -9.59 -4.42 -12.92
CA ARG A 343 -10.49 -4.33 -11.76
C ARG A 343 -9.76 -4.72 -10.48
N VAL A 344 -9.36 -3.73 -9.69
CA VAL A 344 -8.52 -3.92 -8.50
C VAL A 344 -9.19 -4.82 -7.45
N GLY A 345 -10.53 -4.72 -7.29
CA GLY A 345 -11.29 -5.62 -6.41
C GLY A 345 -11.18 -7.10 -6.82
N TYR A 346 -11.07 -7.41 -8.12
CA TYR A 346 -10.84 -8.78 -8.60
C TYR A 346 -9.46 -9.29 -8.17
N PHE A 347 -8.45 -8.42 -8.23
CA PHE A 347 -7.05 -8.72 -7.91
C PHE A 347 -6.68 -8.53 -6.43
N ARG A 348 -7.61 -8.20 -5.54
CA ARG A 348 -7.29 -7.81 -4.15
C ARG A 348 -6.45 -8.87 -3.42
N ASN A 349 -6.84 -10.14 -3.49
CA ASN A 349 -6.10 -11.24 -2.88
C ASN A 349 -4.70 -11.41 -3.50
N TRP A 350 -4.60 -11.30 -4.83
CA TRP A 350 -3.32 -11.36 -5.53
C TRP A 350 -2.39 -10.21 -5.09
N ILE A 351 -2.94 -8.99 -4.93
CA ILE A 351 -2.19 -7.84 -4.42
C ILE A 351 -1.65 -8.15 -3.02
N GLU A 352 -2.50 -8.59 -2.10
CA GLU A 352 -2.10 -8.89 -0.73
C GLU A 352 -1.07 -10.02 -0.63
N GLN A 353 -1.23 -11.09 -1.42
CA GLN A 353 -0.29 -12.21 -1.42
C GLN A 353 1.12 -11.79 -1.85
N ASN A 354 1.23 -10.86 -2.81
CA ASN A 354 2.52 -10.42 -3.34
C ASN A 354 3.19 -9.32 -2.52
N MET A 355 2.47 -8.68 -1.59
CA MET A 355 3.01 -7.65 -0.69
C MET A 355 3.65 -8.20 0.59
N LYS A 356 3.49 -9.51 0.87
CA LYS A 356 3.99 -10.19 2.06
C LYS A 356 5.51 -10.37 2.05
#